data_AF-A0A7V4J0J4-F1
#
_entry.id   AF-A0A7V4J0J4-F1
#
_cell.length_a   1.000
_cell.length_b   1.000
_cell.length_c   1.000
_cell.angle_alpha   90.00
_cell.angle_beta   90.00
_cell.angle_gamma   90.00
#
_symmetry.space_group_name_H-M   'P 1'
#
loop_
_entity.id
_entity.type
_entity.pdbx_description
1 polymer ?
#
loop_
_entity_poly.entity_id
_entity_poly.type
_entity_poly.pdbx_seq_one_letter_code
_entity_poly.pdbx_strand_id
1 'polypeptide(L)'
;DNDLAKAREKGKWIIVYHHEPIFAYGTSHASKPEITNIIYPIFRKHNVDISLCSHDQNYERTFPLKGDDPKNPDFRLTDGKVYKKGEGTIFMKVSPCGKKSEIGNIFPLFQQSPPFMAVRDRTAHHLAIFTMKKGHMLEVKVYNVPENDTPKYLIDRFVILREKQDTLKVGKTQILQYPGGCGIKQ
;
A
#
# COMPACT_ATOMS: atom_id res chain seq x y z
N ASP A 1 2.16 0.14 -16.32
CA ASP A 1 2.34 1.60 -16.35
C ASP A 1 1.04 2.33 -16.69
N ASN A 2 0.49 2.18 -17.89
CA ASN A 2 -0.71 2.92 -18.33
C ASN A 2 -1.94 2.77 -17.43
N ASP A 3 -2.21 1.58 -16.90
CA ASP A 3 -3.34 1.37 -15.99
C ASP A 3 -3.20 2.15 -14.68
N LEU A 4 -1.98 2.18 -14.12
CA LEU A 4 -1.68 2.96 -12.91
C LEU A 4 -1.80 4.46 -13.16
N ALA A 5 -1.40 4.95 -14.33
CA ALA A 5 -1.60 6.35 -14.72
C ALA A 5 -3.09 6.72 -14.72
N LYS A 6 -3.93 5.89 -15.37
CA LYS A 6 -5.39 6.07 -15.40
C LYS A 6 -6.01 5.99 -14.00
N ALA A 7 -5.52 5.09 -13.14
CA ALA A 7 -5.98 4.99 -11.76
C ALA A 7 -5.61 6.25 -10.96
N ARG A 8 -4.42 6.81 -11.20
CA ARG A 8 -3.94 8.02 -10.56
C ARG A 8 -4.76 9.25 -10.94
N GLU A 9 -5.11 9.40 -12.21
CA GLU A 9 -6.00 10.46 -12.71
C GLU A 9 -7.36 10.47 -12.02
N LYS A 10 -7.88 9.29 -11.63
CA LYS A 10 -9.15 9.17 -10.89
C LYS A 10 -9.06 9.61 -9.43
N GLY A 11 -7.86 9.91 -8.90
CA GLY A 11 -7.67 10.39 -7.52
C GLY A 11 -8.07 9.38 -6.43
N LYS A 12 -8.12 8.09 -6.76
CA LYS A 12 -8.53 7.01 -5.83
C LYS A 12 -7.32 6.43 -5.08
N TRP A 13 -7.63 5.51 -4.16
CA TRP A 13 -6.63 4.61 -3.60
C TRP A 13 -6.17 3.63 -4.67
N ILE A 14 -4.87 3.42 -4.77
CA ILE A 14 -4.26 2.49 -5.72
C ILE A 14 -3.67 1.34 -4.90
N ILE A 15 -4.34 0.20 -4.98
CA ILE A 15 -3.90 -1.04 -4.37
C ILE A 15 -3.63 -2.01 -5.52
N VAL A 16 -2.39 -2.51 -5.61
CA VAL A 16 -1.98 -3.44 -6.65
C VAL A 16 -1.84 -4.82 -6.04
N TYR A 17 -2.42 -5.83 -6.69
CA TYR A 17 -2.22 -7.23 -6.32
C TYR A 17 -1.33 -7.93 -7.36
N HIS A 18 -0.43 -8.78 -6.88
CA HIS A 18 0.40 -9.67 -7.69
C HIS A 18 0.79 -10.90 -6.87
N HIS A 19 1.16 -12.01 -7.50
CA HIS A 19 1.44 -13.25 -6.77
C HIS A 19 2.85 -13.26 -6.16
N GLU A 20 3.89 -13.08 -6.98
CA GLU A 20 5.30 -13.11 -6.55
C GLU A 20 5.69 -11.82 -5.79
N PRO A 21 6.32 -11.92 -4.60
CA PRO A 21 6.60 -10.76 -3.78
C PRO A 21 7.71 -9.88 -4.36
N ILE A 22 7.48 -8.56 -4.31
CA ILE A 22 8.50 -7.54 -4.61
C ILE A 22 9.49 -7.42 -3.44
N PHE A 23 9.00 -7.54 -2.21
CA PHE A 23 9.80 -7.67 -0.99
C PHE A 23 9.28 -8.88 -0.23
N ALA A 24 10.13 -9.88 -0.04
CA ALA A 24 9.88 -11.00 0.84
C ALA A 24 11.17 -11.55 1.43
N TYR A 25 11.18 -11.76 2.74
CA TYR A 25 12.37 -12.17 3.47
C TYR A 25 12.16 -13.50 4.21
N GLY A 26 11.32 -14.41 3.73
CA GLY A 26 11.25 -15.79 4.22
C GLY A 26 12.22 -16.72 3.51
N THR A 27 12.44 -17.90 4.08
CA THR A 27 13.37 -18.91 3.52
C THR A 27 12.76 -19.77 2.41
N SER A 28 11.43 -19.74 2.20
CA SER A 28 10.80 -20.57 1.16
C SER A 28 10.86 -19.89 -0.20
N HIS A 29 10.32 -18.68 -0.31
CA HIS A 29 10.22 -17.97 -1.60
C HIS A 29 10.57 -16.48 -1.48
N ALA A 30 11.82 -16.18 -1.11
CA ALA A 30 12.31 -14.81 -1.03
C ALA A 30 12.11 -14.01 -2.32
N SER A 31 12.02 -12.68 -2.21
CA SER A 31 11.90 -11.80 -3.37
C SER A 31 13.12 -11.91 -4.29
N LYS A 32 12.86 -11.90 -5.60
CA LYS A 32 13.88 -11.90 -6.65
C LYS A 32 14.25 -10.46 -7.01
N PRO A 33 15.52 -10.04 -6.90
CA PRO A 33 15.93 -8.66 -7.20
C PRO A 33 15.52 -8.17 -8.60
N GLU A 34 15.47 -9.05 -9.59
CA GLU A 34 15.07 -8.74 -10.97
C GLU A 34 13.63 -8.19 -11.03
N ILE A 35 12.71 -8.83 -10.29
CA ILE A 35 11.30 -8.38 -10.21
C ILE A 35 11.23 -7.05 -9.46
N THR A 36 11.94 -6.93 -8.34
CA THR A 36 11.97 -5.71 -7.54
C THR A 36 12.48 -4.52 -8.36
N ASN A 37 13.59 -4.68 -9.09
CA ASN A 37 14.21 -3.63 -9.89
C ASN A 37 13.32 -3.12 -11.04
N ILE A 38 12.43 -3.97 -11.56
CA ILE A 38 11.50 -3.59 -12.64
C ILE A 38 10.23 -2.94 -12.07
N ILE A 39 9.63 -3.54 -11.03
CA ILE A 39 8.29 -3.16 -10.57
C ILE A 39 8.33 -2.01 -9.56
N TYR A 40 9.35 -1.94 -8.69
CA TYR A 40 9.47 -0.90 -7.68
C TYR A 40 9.47 0.52 -8.28
N PRO A 41 10.25 0.83 -9.34
CA PRO A 41 10.23 2.16 -9.96
C PRO A 41 8.85 2.52 -10.54
N ILE A 42 8.11 1.55 -11.08
CA ILE A 42 6.77 1.77 -11.63
C ILE A 42 5.79 2.12 -10.51
N PHE A 43 5.80 1.39 -9.40
CA PHE A 43 4.88 1.65 -8.28
C PHE A 43 5.15 3.00 -7.63
N ARG A 44 6.43 3.35 -7.48
CA ARG A 44 6.86 4.67 -7.02
C ARG A 44 6.40 5.78 -7.94
N LYS A 45 6.62 5.65 -9.26
CA LYS A 45 6.19 6.64 -10.28
C LYS A 45 4.71 7.00 -10.16
N HIS A 46 3.86 6.01 -9.84
CA HIS A 46 2.41 6.21 -9.74
C HIS A 46 1.88 6.46 -8.33
N ASN A 47 2.77 6.54 -7.33
CA ASN A 47 2.40 6.67 -5.92
C ASN A 47 1.35 5.61 -5.52
N VAL A 48 1.65 4.34 -5.82
CA VAL A 48 0.85 3.20 -5.35
C VAL A 48 0.79 3.23 -3.83
N ASP A 49 -0.41 3.09 -3.24
CA ASP A 49 -0.57 3.18 -1.79
C ASP A 49 -0.17 1.85 -1.13
N ILE A 50 -0.66 0.74 -1.68
CA ILE A 50 -0.40 -0.62 -1.17
C ILE A 50 -0.10 -1.57 -2.32
N SER A 51 0.98 -2.33 -2.16
CA SER A 51 1.32 -3.49 -2.98
C SER A 51 1.02 -4.74 -2.16
N LEU A 52 0.11 -5.57 -2.63
CA LEU A 52 -0.34 -6.78 -1.96
C LEU A 52 0.14 -8.02 -2.72
N CYS A 53 0.73 -8.97 -2.00
CA CYS A 53 1.18 -10.23 -2.58
C CYS A 53 1.03 -11.42 -1.65
N SER A 54 1.42 -12.60 -2.14
CA SER A 54 1.42 -13.86 -1.41
C SER A 54 2.72 -14.63 -1.73
N HIS A 55 2.61 -15.93 -2.06
CA HIS A 55 3.68 -16.82 -2.53
C HIS A 55 4.64 -17.34 -1.45
N ASP A 56 5.51 -16.49 -0.87
CA ASP A 56 6.25 -16.88 0.34
C ASP A 56 5.27 -16.96 1.50
N GLN A 57 5.47 -17.85 2.46
CA GLN A 57 4.38 -18.28 3.35
C GLN A 57 4.52 -17.71 4.77
N ASN A 58 4.55 -16.40 4.85
CA ASN A 58 4.53 -15.66 6.10
C ASN A 58 3.92 -14.26 5.88
N TYR A 59 3.47 -13.62 6.95
CA TYR A 59 3.04 -12.24 6.90
C TYR A 59 4.24 -11.31 6.99
N GLU A 60 4.32 -10.34 6.09
CA GLU A 60 5.29 -9.25 6.14
C GLU A 60 4.65 -7.94 5.69
N ARG A 61 5.02 -6.86 6.35
CA ARG A 61 4.66 -5.50 5.96
C ARG A 61 5.83 -4.55 6.16
N THR A 62 6.10 -3.74 5.14
CA THR A 62 7.09 -2.66 5.20
C THR A 62 6.52 -1.38 5.83
N PHE A 63 7.39 -0.46 6.23
CA PHE A 63 7.03 0.97 6.26
C PHE A 63 6.71 1.46 4.83
N PRO A 64 6.06 2.63 4.64
CA PRO A 64 5.95 3.24 3.32
C PRO A 64 7.34 3.47 2.73
N LEU A 65 7.60 2.86 1.58
CA LEU A 65 8.89 2.94 0.89
C LEU A 65 8.83 3.98 -0.23
N LYS A 66 9.90 4.75 -0.37
CA LYS A 66 10.12 5.73 -1.43
C LYS A 66 11.60 5.76 -1.83
N GLY A 67 12.00 6.73 -2.64
CA GLY A 67 13.37 6.82 -3.17
C GLY A 67 13.57 5.88 -4.36
N ASP A 68 14.66 6.09 -5.09
CA ASP A 68 14.88 5.44 -6.39
C ASP A 68 15.56 4.06 -6.28
N ASP A 69 16.28 3.79 -5.19
CA ASP A 69 17.01 2.54 -4.98
C ASP A 69 16.13 1.50 -4.23
N PRO A 70 15.70 0.40 -4.86
CA PRO A 70 14.96 -0.66 -4.19
C PRO A 70 15.80 -1.44 -3.15
N LYS A 71 17.14 -1.40 -3.21
CA LYS A 71 18.01 -2.06 -2.22
C LYS A 71 18.11 -1.26 -0.93
N ASN A 72 18.09 0.06 -1.04
CA ASN A 72 18.12 1.00 0.07
C ASN A 72 17.00 2.04 -0.08
N PRO A 73 15.73 1.62 0.02
CA PRO A 73 14.61 2.53 -0.12
C PRO A 73 14.62 3.54 1.04
N ASP A 74 14.16 4.74 0.77
CA ASP A 74 13.88 5.73 1.80
C ASP A 74 12.60 5.32 2.55
N PHE A 75 12.63 5.44 3.87
CA PHE A 75 11.47 5.23 4.73
C PHE A 75 11.59 6.06 6.01
N ARG A 76 10.48 6.18 6.74
CA ARG A 76 10.46 6.82 8.06
C ARG A 76 10.08 5.78 9.10
N LEU A 77 10.90 5.64 10.14
CA LEU A 77 10.55 4.85 11.32
C LEU A 77 9.39 5.53 12.07
N THR A 78 8.34 4.77 12.32
CA THR A 78 7.14 5.20 13.08
C THR A 78 6.68 4.06 13.99
N ASP A 79 5.61 4.29 14.75
CA ASP A 79 4.89 3.24 15.48
C ASP A 79 4.21 2.18 14.58
N GLY A 80 4.23 2.42 13.27
CA GLY A 80 3.66 1.54 12.26
C GLY A 80 2.14 1.57 12.14
N LYS A 81 1.45 2.56 12.75
CA LYS A 81 -0.02 2.59 12.89
C LYS A 81 -0.73 3.61 12.01
N VAL A 82 -0.10 4.76 11.75
CA VAL A 82 -0.73 5.86 10.99
C VAL A 82 0.24 6.40 9.94
N TYR A 83 -0.23 6.46 8.70
CA TYR A 83 0.51 6.99 7.56
C TYR A 83 -0.34 8.01 6.79
N LYS A 84 0.32 8.83 5.97
CA LYS A 84 -0.34 9.75 5.04
C LYS A 84 -0.22 9.24 3.61
N LYS A 85 -1.28 9.43 2.81
CA LYS A 85 -1.27 9.15 1.38
C LYS A 85 -0.12 9.91 0.72
N GLY A 86 0.71 9.20 -0.05
CA GLY A 86 1.89 9.77 -0.71
C GLY A 86 3.19 9.71 0.10
N GLU A 87 3.20 9.14 1.32
CA GLU A 87 4.46 8.89 2.05
C GLU A 87 5.32 7.77 1.43
N GLY A 88 4.74 6.96 0.54
CA GLY A 88 5.41 5.85 -0.13
C GLY A 88 4.44 4.70 -0.38
N THR A 89 4.95 3.63 -0.98
CA THR A 89 4.19 2.39 -1.17
C THR A 89 4.44 1.46 0.02
N ILE A 90 3.36 0.96 0.63
CA ILE A 90 3.45 -0.10 1.64
C ILE A 90 3.42 -1.44 0.90
N PHE A 91 4.44 -2.27 1.08
CA PHE A 91 4.49 -3.61 0.54
C PHE A 91 4.02 -4.58 1.62
N MET A 92 2.98 -5.35 1.30
CA MET A 92 2.37 -6.32 2.18
C MET A 92 2.35 -7.69 1.52
N LYS A 93 2.93 -8.67 2.19
CA LYS A 93 2.75 -10.08 1.87
C LYS A 93 1.81 -10.69 2.89
N VAL A 94 0.64 -11.13 2.46
CA VAL A 94 -0.37 -11.71 3.35
C VAL A 94 -0.52 -13.18 3.01
N SER A 95 0.10 -14.01 3.84
CA SER A 95 0.23 -15.44 3.60
C SER A 95 0.69 -16.15 4.88
N PRO A 96 0.62 -17.48 4.94
CA PRO A 96 -0.13 -18.33 4.02
C PRO A 96 -1.64 -18.27 4.32
N CYS A 97 -2.48 -18.53 3.33
CA CYS A 97 -3.94 -18.55 3.50
C CYS A 97 -4.50 -19.99 3.52
N GLY A 98 -3.71 -20.95 4.01
CA GLY A 98 -4.08 -22.37 4.11
C GLY A 98 -2.94 -23.34 3.75
N LYS A 99 -1.99 -22.92 2.90
CA LYS A 99 -0.87 -23.76 2.45
C LYS A 99 0.45 -23.40 3.16
N LYS A 100 1.00 -24.32 3.95
CA LYS A 100 2.35 -24.24 4.54
C LYS A 100 3.43 -24.75 3.57
N SER A 101 4.70 -24.73 4.01
CA SER A 101 5.85 -25.00 3.15
C SER A 101 5.75 -26.38 2.54
N GLU A 102 6.03 -26.47 1.23
CA GLU A 102 6.17 -27.75 0.50
C GLU A 102 7.12 -28.68 1.25
N ILE A 103 8.19 -28.09 1.78
CA ILE A 103 9.21 -28.80 2.55
C ILE A 103 8.80 -28.74 4.02
N GLY A 104 8.39 -29.88 4.56
CA GLY A 104 8.15 -30.09 5.98
C GLY A 104 6.80 -29.61 6.53
N ASN A 105 5.92 -29.02 5.71
CA ASN A 105 4.59 -28.56 6.12
C ASN A 105 4.63 -27.61 7.34
N ILE A 106 5.65 -26.74 7.37
CA ILE A 106 5.85 -25.72 8.41
C ILE A 106 5.60 -24.32 7.87
N PHE A 107 5.35 -23.36 8.75
CA PHE A 107 5.59 -21.97 8.39
C PHE A 107 7.11 -21.78 8.17
N PRO A 108 7.58 -21.27 7.02
CA PRO A 108 9.01 -21.22 6.65
C PRO A 108 9.75 -20.08 7.32
N LEU A 109 10.99 -20.31 7.81
CA LEU A 109 11.84 -19.40 8.62
C LEU A 109 11.98 -17.98 8.03
N PHE A 110 12.29 -17.01 8.88
CA PHE A 110 12.64 -15.67 8.41
C PHE A 110 14.14 -15.61 8.11
N GLN A 111 14.49 -14.95 7.01
CA GLN A 111 15.81 -14.39 6.79
C GLN A 111 16.00 -13.09 7.61
N GLN A 112 17.22 -12.56 7.60
CA GLN A 112 17.55 -11.28 8.22
C GLN A 112 16.55 -10.20 7.81
N SER A 113 15.97 -9.53 8.80
CA SER A 113 14.99 -8.49 8.55
C SER A 113 15.69 -7.24 8.02
N PRO A 114 15.24 -6.65 6.90
CA PRO A 114 15.72 -5.34 6.50
C PRO A 114 15.19 -4.27 7.47
N PRO A 115 15.86 -3.12 7.57
CA PRO A 115 15.50 -2.07 8.54
C PRO A 115 14.14 -1.41 8.23
N PHE A 116 13.65 -1.54 7.00
CA PHE A 116 12.36 -1.01 6.56
C PHE A 116 11.17 -1.95 6.80
N MET A 117 11.40 -3.14 7.37
CA MET A 117 10.33 -4.08 7.71
C MET A 117 9.63 -3.62 8.99
N ALA A 118 8.33 -3.33 8.91
CA ALA A 118 7.55 -2.82 10.03
C ALA A 118 6.96 -3.95 10.88
N VAL A 119 6.39 -4.99 10.25
CA VAL A 119 5.75 -6.10 10.94
C VAL A 119 6.02 -7.39 10.19
N ARG A 120 6.22 -8.49 10.92
CA ARG A 120 6.32 -9.84 10.37
C ARG A 120 5.63 -10.83 11.31
N ASP A 121 4.92 -11.81 10.76
CA ASP A 121 4.41 -12.96 11.52
C ASP A 121 4.54 -14.23 10.68
N ARG A 122 4.86 -15.35 11.33
CA ARG A 122 5.13 -16.65 10.71
C ARG A 122 4.45 -17.79 11.47
N THR A 123 3.49 -17.48 12.32
CA THR A 123 3.02 -18.41 13.34
C THR A 123 1.69 -19.04 12.97
N ALA A 124 1.02 -18.50 11.96
CA ALA A 124 -0.29 -18.98 11.53
C ALA A 124 -0.58 -18.62 10.07
N HIS A 125 -1.80 -18.94 9.64
CA HIS A 125 -2.36 -18.37 8.43
C HIS A 125 -2.74 -16.90 8.65
N HIS A 126 -2.86 -16.14 7.57
CA HIS A 126 -3.14 -14.70 7.65
C HIS A 126 -4.30 -14.26 6.76
N LEU A 127 -5.11 -13.36 7.31
CA LEU A 127 -6.22 -12.70 6.61
C LEU A 127 -6.09 -11.18 6.79
N ALA A 128 -6.08 -10.44 5.68
CA ALA A 128 -6.13 -8.99 5.70
C ALA A 128 -7.51 -8.47 5.29
N ILE A 129 -8.05 -7.54 6.07
CA ILE A 129 -9.31 -6.85 5.81
C ILE A 129 -9.02 -5.37 5.55
N PHE A 130 -9.43 -4.89 4.38
CA PHE A 130 -9.29 -3.51 3.94
C PHE A 130 -10.64 -2.82 4.09
N THR A 131 -10.67 -1.71 4.81
CA THR A 131 -11.89 -0.93 5.05
C THR A 131 -11.67 0.51 4.62
N MET A 132 -12.44 0.95 3.62
CA MET A 132 -12.46 2.33 3.15
C MET A 132 -13.51 3.15 3.91
N LYS A 133 -13.11 4.09 4.76
CA LYS A 133 -14.07 4.94 5.51
C LYS A 133 -14.16 6.32 4.88
N LYS A 134 -15.38 6.68 4.43
CA LYS A 134 -15.75 8.02 3.93
C LYS A 134 -14.76 8.58 2.89
N GLY A 135 -14.15 7.69 2.10
CA GLY A 135 -13.12 7.98 1.10
C GLY A 135 -11.75 8.45 1.65
N HIS A 136 -11.67 9.04 2.84
CA HIS A 136 -10.46 9.71 3.33
C HIS A 136 -9.54 8.86 4.21
N MET A 137 -9.99 7.67 4.61
CA MET A 137 -9.17 6.73 5.37
C MET A 137 -9.26 5.34 4.77
N LEU A 138 -8.10 4.75 4.50
CA LEU A 138 -7.93 3.34 4.24
C LEU A 138 -7.41 2.68 5.52
N GLU A 139 -8.24 1.85 6.16
CA GLU A 139 -7.84 1.03 7.30
C GLU A 139 -7.54 -0.39 6.84
N VAL A 140 -6.42 -0.94 7.32
CA VAL A 140 -6.04 -2.33 7.08
C VAL A 140 -5.89 -3.02 8.42
N LYS A 141 -6.55 -4.17 8.57
CA LYS A 141 -6.44 -5.06 9.73
C LYS A 141 -5.95 -6.41 9.25
N VAL A 142 -4.92 -6.95 9.90
CA VAL A 142 -4.40 -8.28 9.60
C VAL A 142 -4.59 -9.18 10.82
N TYR A 143 -5.18 -10.34 10.55
CA TYR A 143 -5.51 -11.34 11.54
C TYR A 143 -4.58 -12.53 11.37
N ASN A 144 -4.11 -13.04 12.50
CA ASN A 144 -3.57 -14.37 12.63
C ASN A 144 -4.75 -15.34 12.71
N VAL A 145 -4.69 -16.41 11.92
CA VAL A 145 -5.71 -17.45 11.79
C VAL A 145 -5.03 -18.78 12.16
N PRO A 146 -5.13 -19.19 13.44
CA PRO A 146 -4.51 -20.44 13.93
C PRO A 146 -5.01 -21.68 13.18
N GLU A 147 -4.20 -22.74 13.19
CA GLU A 147 -4.60 -24.06 12.63
C GLU A 147 -5.52 -24.87 13.56
N ASN A 148 -5.77 -24.38 14.77
CA ASN A 148 -6.67 -25.00 15.75
C ASN A 148 -7.99 -24.22 15.83
N ASP A 149 -8.91 -24.67 16.69
CA ASP A 149 -10.23 -24.04 16.86
C ASP A 149 -10.19 -22.67 17.56
N THR A 150 -9.00 -22.11 17.83
CA THR A 150 -8.88 -20.77 18.40
C THR A 150 -9.37 -19.74 17.39
N PRO A 151 -10.27 -18.81 17.77
CA PRO A 151 -10.69 -17.75 16.89
C PRO A 151 -9.51 -16.90 16.39
N LYS A 152 -9.60 -16.47 15.13
CA LYS A 152 -8.63 -15.50 14.58
C LYS A 152 -8.53 -14.26 15.47
N TYR A 153 -7.31 -13.74 15.64
CA TYR A 153 -7.06 -12.54 16.43
C TYR A 153 -6.22 -11.52 15.67
N LEU A 154 -6.39 -10.25 16.01
CA LEU A 154 -5.74 -9.13 15.32
C LEU A 154 -4.25 -9.09 15.70
N ILE A 155 -3.37 -9.12 14.71
CA ILE A 155 -1.91 -8.99 14.92
C ILE A 155 -1.35 -7.68 14.38
N ASP A 156 -2.04 -7.06 13.42
CA ASP A 156 -1.59 -5.80 12.86
C ASP A 156 -2.78 -4.94 12.45
N ARG A 157 -2.59 -3.63 12.59
CA ARG A 157 -3.55 -2.62 12.17
C ARG A 157 -2.81 -1.33 11.86
N PHE A 158 -3.10 -0.77 10.70
CA PHE A 158 -2.66 0.57 10.35
C PHE A 158 -3.72 1.29 9.52
N VAL A 159 -3.56 2.60 9.40
CA VAL A 159 -4.41 3.45 8.55
C VAL A 159 -3.55 4.31 7.64
N ILE A 160 -4.04 4.56 6.42
CA ILE A 160 -3.53 5.58 5.53
C ILE A 160 -4.59 6.67 5.43
N LEU A 161 -4.22 7.89 5.80
CA LEU A 161 -5.07 9.06 5.76
C LEU A 161 -4.78 9.88 4.49
N ARG A 162 -5.82 10.30 3.77
CA ARG A 162 -5.71 11.40 2.80
C ARG A 162 -6.40 12.62 3.39
N GLU A 163 -5.91 13.80 3.04
CA GLU A 163 -6.56 15.06 3.41
C GLU A 163 -8.02 15.04 2.96
N LYS A 164 -8.89 15.68 3.75
CA LYS A 164 -10.27 15.90 3.32
C LYS A 164 -10.20 16.79 2.08
N GLN A 165 -10.78 16.34 0.98
CA GLN A 165 -11.16 17.28 -0.07
C GLN A 165 -12.28 18.13 0.52
N ASP A 166 -11.92 19.30 1.05
CA ASP A 166 -12.91 20.35 1.23
C ASP A 166 -13.45 20.64 -0.17
N THR A 167 -14.76 20.47 -0.35
CA THR A 167 -15.44 20.92 -1.55
C THR A 167 -15.36 22.44 -1.60
N LEU A 168 -14.22 22.97 -2.04
CA LEU A 168 -14.15 24.31 -2.60
C LEU A 168 -14.96 24.25 -3.90
N LYS A 169 -16.27 24.47 -3.77
CA LYS A 169 -17.05 25.04 -4.86
C LYS A 169 -16.47 26.43 -5.10
N VAL A 170 -15.41 26.51 -5.89
CA VAL A 170 -15.05 27.76 -6.56
C VAL A 170 -16.18 27.98 -7.56
N GLY A 171 -17.23 28.65 -7.09
CA GLY A 171 -18.18 29.29 -7.98
C GLY A 171 -17.35 30.17 -8.89
N LYS A 172 -17.35 29.87 -10.19
CA LYS A 172 -16.91 30.82 -11.20
C LYS A 172 -17.82 32.04 -11.03
N THR A 173 -17.35 33.08 -10.37
CA THR A 173 -17.90 34.41 -10.56
C THR A 173 -17.60 34.77 -12.01
N GLN A 174 -18.57 34.52 -12.89
CA GLN A 174 -18.61 35.17 -14.20
C GLN A 174 -18.76 36.66 -13.93
N ILE A 175 -17.66 37.39 -14.01
CA ILE A 175 -17.70 38.84 -14.18
C ILE A 175 -18.23 39.03 -15.61
N LEU A 176 -19.50 39.41 -15.73
CA LEU A 176 -20.06 39.96 -16.97
C LEU A 176 -19.30 41.25 -17.28
N GLN A 177 -18.31 41.15 -18.17
CA GLN A 177 -17.80 42.32 -18.88
C GLN A 177 -18.91 42.77 -19.84
N TYR A 178 -19.53 43.90 -19.52
CA TYR A 178 -20.31 44.66 -20.48
C TYR A 178 -19.35 45.29 -21.50
N PRO A 179 -19.51 45.07 -22.81
CA PRO A 179 -18.74 45.81 -23.79
C PRO A 179 -19.22 47.27 -23.78
N GLY A 180 -18.29 48.18 -23.50
CA GLY A 180 -18.51 49.61 -23.68
C GLY A 180 -18.73 49.96 -25.15
N GLY A 181 -19.56 50.96 -25.40
CA GLY A 181 -19.75 51.48 -26.76
C GLY A 181 -20.78 52.61 -26.88
N CYS A 182 -20.26 53.83 -26.87
CA CYS A 182 -20.69 54.97 -27.69
C CYS A 182 -21.96 55.76 -27.32
N GLY A 183 -21.78 57.08 -27.09
CA GLY A 183 -22.87 58.05 -27.12
C GLY A 183 -22.60 59.38 -26.42
N ILE A 184 -21.55 60.11 -26.82
CA ILE A 184 -21.47 61.55 -26.55
C ILE A 184 -22.39 62.23 -27.57
N LYS A 185 -23.42 62.95 -27.12
CA LYS A 185 -24.04 64.03 -27.89
C LYS A 185 -23.86 65.32 -27.11
N GLN A 186 -23.32 66.30 -27.82
CA GLN A 186 -23.27 67.72 -27.45
C GLN A 186 -24.68 68.26 -27.25
#